data_AF-A0A7J6VC16-F1
#
_entry.id   AF-A0A7J6VC16-F1
#
_cell.length_a   1.000
_cell.length_b   1.000
_cell.length_c   1.000
_cell.angle_alpha   90.00
_cell.angle_beta   90.00
_cell.angle_gamma   90.00
#
_symmetry.space_group_name_H-M   'P 1'
#
loop_
_entity.id
_entity.type
_entity.pdbx_description
1 polymer ?
#
loop_
_entity_poly.entity_id
_entity_poly.type
_entity_poly.pdbx_seq_one_letter_code
_entity_poly.pdbx_strand_id
1 'polypeptide(L)'
;MWLGTLLLERRSDDIYCMKGLLSFEGMSERFVLLHVHSFYEKLETNIPLGLSMEQGVHDIFQGSPDRPWGPEESRINKIVFIGKNLDAETLEKGFKACLL
;
A
#
# COMPACT_ATOMS: atom_id res chain seq x y z
N MET A 1 -7.92 3.29 -12.62
CA MET A 1 -6.97 2.50 -11.81
C MET A 1 -7.66 2.17 -10.49
N TRP A 2 -8.20 0.95 -10.33
CA TRP A 2 -9.05 0.56 -9.18
C TRP A 2 -8.34 0.75 -7.82
N LEU A 3 -7.04 0.46 -7.77
CA LEU A 3 -6.23 0.60 -6.56
C LEU A 3 -6.17 2.05 -6.05
N GLY A 4 -6.10 3.03 -6.96
CA GLY A 4 -6.13 4.44 -6.60
C GLY A 4 -7.47 4.85 -5.99
N THR A 5 -8.59 4.36 -6.54
CA THR A 5 -9.93 4.60 -5.99
C THR A 5 -10.09 3.95 -4.61
N LEU A 6 -9.61 2.71 -4.43
CA LEU A 6 -9.65 2.01 -3.15
C LEU A 6 -8.92 2.77 -2.03
N LEU A 7 -7.74 3.33 -2.35
CA LEU A 7 -6.90 4.06 -1.39
C LEU A 7 -7.37 5.50 -1.12
N LEU A 8 -8.09 6.11 -2.06
CA LEU A 8 -8.64 7.48 -1.91
C LEU A 8 -10.02 7.51 -1.24
N GLU A 9 -10.73 6.39 -1.20
CA GLU A 9 -12.01 6.26 -0.49
C GLU A 9 -11.81 6.08 1.03
N ARG A 10 -12.87 6.29 1.82
CA ARG A 10 -12.91 6.09 3.29
C ARG A 10 -12.52 4.69 3.78
N ARG A 11 -12.13 3.77 2.89
CA ARG A 11 -11.56 2.46 3.19
C ARG A 11 -10.06 2.53 3.54
N SER A 12 -9.39 3.67 3.34
CA SER A 12 -7.99 3.87 3.77
C SER A 12 -7.81 3.69 5.29
N ASP A 13 -8.74 4.21 6.09
CA ASP A 13 -8.70 4.14 7.57
C ASP A 13 -8.68 2.71 8.12
N ASP A 14 -9.16 1.75 7.33
CA ASP A 14 -9.24 0.34 7.69
C ASP A 14 -8.04 -0.46 7.16
N ILE A 15 -7.27 0.08 6.20
CA ILE A 15 -6.07 -0.55 5.63
C ILE A 15 -4.82 0.04 6.28
N TYR A 16 -4.21 -0.71 7.19
CA TYR A 16 -3.02 -0.28 7.93
C TYR A 16 -1.75 -0.36 7.10
N CYS A 17 -1.61 -1.42 6.30
CA CYS A 17 -0.52 -1.50 5.34
C CYS A 17 -0.90 -2.37 4.15
N MET A 18 -0.18 -2.17 3.05
CA MET A 18 -0.30 -2.98 1.86
C MET A 18 1.08 -3.18 1.24
N LYS A 19 1.34 -4.41 0.77
CA LYS A 19 2.54 -4.71 -0.02
C LYS A 19 2.14 -5.46 -1.27
N GLY A 20 2.57 -4.97 -2.42
CA GLY A 20 2.30 -5.55 -3.73
C GLY A 20 3.57 -5.93 -4.46
N LEU A 21 3.50 -7.03 -5.21
CA LEU A 21 4.44 -7.38 -6.28
C LEU A 21 3.61 -7.54 -7.55
N LEU A 22 3.84 -6.67 -8.51
CA LEU A 22 3.08 -6.61 -9.76
C LEU A 22 3.98 -6.84 -10.97
N SER A 23 3.38 -7.44 -11.98
CA SER A 23 3.90 -7.60 -13.32
C SER A 23 3.07 -6.76 -14.28
N PHE A 24 3.69 -5.76 -14.89
CA PHE A 24 3.06 -4.95 -15.93
C PHE A 24 3.40 -5.48 -17.32
N GLU A 25 2.44 -5.38 -18.23
CA GLU A 25 2.67 -5.66 -19.66
C GLU A 25 3.75 -4.71 -20.20
N GLY A 26 4.69 -5.25 -20.98
CA GLY A 26 5.82 -4.49 -21.51
C GLY A 26 6.97 -4.22 -20.52
N MET A 27 6.82 -4.54 -19.23
CA MET A 27 7.93 -4.45 -18.26
C MET A 27 8.60 -5.82 -18.07
N SER A 28 9.94 -5.83 -18.07
CA SER A 28 10.77 -6.99 -17.71
C SER A 28 11.14 -7.02 -16.22
N GLU A 29 10.87 -5.92 -15.51
CA GLU A 29 11.12 -5.76 -14.08
C GLU A 29 9.87 -6.04 -13.26
N ARG A 30 10.10 -6.52 -12.03
CA ARG A 30 9.02 -6.65 -11.06
C ARG A 30 8.78 -5.30 -10.39
N PHE A 31 7.52 -4.93 -10.24
CA PHE A 31 7.15 -3.67 -9.62
C PHE A 31 6.70 -3.91 -8.19
N VAL A 32 7.39 -3.29 -7.23
CA VAL A 32 7.07 -3.44 -5.81
C VAL A 32 6.27 -2.22 -5.36
N LEU A 33 5.14 -2.49 -4.71
CA LEU A 33 4.28 -1.49 -4.09
C LEU A 33 4.35 -1.63 -2.58
N LEU A 34 4.45 -0.49 -1.90
CA LEU A 34 4.42 -0.39 -0.45
C LEU A 34 3.46 0.73 -0.06
N HIS A 35 2.56 0.43 0.86
CA HIS A 35 1.69 1.39 1.52
C HIS A 35 1.73 1.17 3.02
N VAL A 36 1.86 2.24 3.78
CA VAL A 36 1.68 2.24 5.23
C VAL A 36 0.79 3.41 5.59
N HIS A 37 -0.32 3.11 6.25
CA HIS A 37 -1.23 4.08 6.84
C HIS A 37 -0.74 4.38 8.25
N SER A 38 -0.37 5.64 8.50
CA SER A 38 0.17 6.07 9.78
C SER A 38 -0.93 6.74 10.60
N PHE A 39 -1.39 6.06 11.66
CA PHE A 39 -2.34 6.65 12.62
C PHE A 39 -1.64 7.72 13.47
N TYR A 40 -2.25 8.90 13.57
CA TYR A 40 -1.91 9.90 14.59
C TYR A 40 -2.55 9.50 15.93
N GLU A 41 -1.75 9.47 16.99
CA GLU A 41 -2.25 9.74 18.34
C GLU A 41 -1.54 11.02 18.80
N LYS A 42 -2.30 12.08 19.09
CA LYS A 42 -1.77 13.24 19.80
C LYS A 42 -1.36 12.77 21.19
N LEU A 43 -0.12 12.33 21.35
CA LEU A 43 0.49 12.24 22.66
C LEU A 43 0.82 13.68 23.07
N GLU A 44 -0.12 14.35 23.76
CA GLU A 44 0.20 15.54 24.55
C GLU A 44 1.08 15.10 25.72
N THR A 45 2.35 14.82 25.44
CA THR A 45 3.34 14.67 26.49
C THR A 45 3.58 16.06 27.08
N ASN A 46 3.21 16.24 28.35
CA ASN A 46 3.57 17.40 29.18
C ASN A 46 5.10 17.44 29.38
N ILE A 47 5.86 17.72 28.31
CA ILE A 47 7.29 17.97 28.38
C ILE A 47 7.46 19.49 28.53
N PRO A 48 8.12 19.99 29.60
CA PRO A 48 8.21 21.42 29.92
C PRO A 48 9.22 22.19 29.04
N LEU A 49 9.45 21.74 27.82
CA LEU A 49 10.27 22.42 26.82
C LEU A 49 9.46 22.38 25.54
N GLY A 50 9.02 23.55 25.06
CA GLY A 50 8.15 23.74 23.88
C GLY A 50 8.77 23.27 22.56
N LEU A 51 9.09 21.99 22.48
CA LEU A 51 9.42 21.23 21.28
C LEU A 51 8.17 20.42 20.95
N SER A 52 7.27 21.02 20.16
CA SER A 52 6.31 20.23 19.41
C SER A 52 7.08 19.49 18.32
N MET A 53 7.43 18.22 18.56
CA MET A 53 7.81 17.33 17.46
C MET A 53 6.55 17.07 16.64
N GLU A 54 6.31 17.89 15.63
CA GLU A 54 5.35 17.58 14.57
C GLU A 54 6.00 16.56 13.64
N GLN A 55 6.00 15.28 14.03
CA GLN A 55 6.35 14.21 13.11
C GLN A 55 5.15 13.93 12.20
N GLY A 56 5.01 14.77 11.18
CA GLY A 56 4.02 14.58 10.12
C GLY A 56 4.44 13.46 9.19
N VAL A 57 3.66 12.38 9.12
CA VAL A 57 3.81 11.37 8.07
C VAL A 57 2.45 11.16 7.42
N HIS A 58 2.33 11.65 6.19
CA HIS A 58 1.20 11.39 5.29
C HIS A 58 1.17 9.90 4.89
N ASP A 59 0.03 9.38 4.42
CA ASP A 59 -0.05 8.06 3.77
C ASP A 59 1.10 7.89 2.77
N ILE A 60 2.03 6.98 3.08
CA ILE A 60 3.17 6.74 2.20
C ILE A 60 2.75 5.66 1.23
N PHE A 61 2.38 6.07 0.02
CA PHE A 61 2.24 5.18 -1.11
C PHE A 61 3.48 5.28 -2.00
N GLN A 62 4.30 4.25 -2.01
CA GLN A 62 5.51 4.18 -2.82
C GLN A 62 5.49 2.96 -3.73
N GLY A 63 5.80 3.18 -5.00
CA GLY A 63 5.97 2.11 -5.98
C GLY A 63 7.26 2.32 -6.76
N SER A 64 8.05 1.27 -6.92
CA SER A 64 9.26 1.32 -7.74
C SER A 64 9.50 0.01 -8.49
N PRO A 65 10.12 0.06 -9.69
CA PRO A 65 10.78 -1.10 -10.26
C PRO A 65 11.83 -1.60 -9.28
N ASP A 66 11.90 -2.92 -9.12
CA ASP A 66 12.96 -3.58 -8.38
C ASP A 66 13.87 -4.31 -9.40
N ARG A 67 14.21 -5.60 -9.21
CA ARG A 67 15.01 -6.34 -10.20
C ARG A 67 14.18 -6.90 -11.38
N PRO A 68 14.82 -7.22 -12.51
CA PRO A 68 14.24 -8.05 -13.56
C PRO A 68 13.68 -9.37 -13.02
N TRP A 69 12.64 -9.87 -13.66
CA TRP A 69 12.17 -11.25 -13.46
C TRP A 69 13.27 -12.23 -13.90
N GLY A 70 13.51 -13.29 -13.11
CA GLY A 70 14.41 -14.36 -13.51
C GLY A 70 13.89 -15.14 -14.73
N PRO A 71 14.76 -15.82 -15.50
CA PRO A 71 14.36 -16.57 -16.69
C PRO A 71 13.36 -17.70 -16.40
N GLU A 72 13.44 -18.30 -15.22
CA GLU A 72 12.53 -19.36 -14.74
C GLU A 72 11.48 -18.82 -13.75
N GLU A 73 11.48 -17.52 -13.46
CA GLU A 73 10.58 -16.91 -12.48
C GLU A 73 9.26 -16.56 -13.15
N SER A 74 8.17 -17.23 -12.71
CA SER A 74 6.84 -16.89 -13.18
C SER A 74 6.47 -15.48 -12.73
N ARG A 75 6.01 -14.67 -13.69
CA ARG A 75 5.46 -13.34 -13.41
C ARG A 75 4.20 -13.50 -12.56
N ILE A 76 4.21 -12.89 -11.37
CA ILE A 76 3.08 -12.96 -10.43
C ILE A 76 2.56 -11.57 -10.10
N ASN A 77 1.25 -11.51 -9.92
CA ASN A 77 0.54 -10.36 -9.40
C ASN A 77 0.01 -10.77 -8.02
N LYS A 78 0.60 -10.21 -6.96
CA LYS A 78 0.21 -10.51 -5.58
C LYS A 78 0.21 -9.24 -4.75
N ILE A 79 -0.88 -9.02 -4.02
CA ILE A 79 -0.98 -7.94 -3.04
C ILE A 79 -1.41 -8.54 -1.71
N VAL A 80 -0.79 -8.08 -0.63
CA VAL A 80 -1.17 -8.38 0.75
C VAL A 80 -1.69 -7.09 1.35
N PHE A 81 -2.87 -7.15 1.95
CA PHE A 81 -3.48 -6.07 2.72
C PHE A 81 -3.50 -6.49 4.19
N ILE A 82 -3.17 -5.55 5.09
CA ILE A 82 -3.29 -5.72 6.53
C ILE A 82 -4.15 -4.57 7.05
N GLY A 83 -5.16 -4.88 7.83
CA GLY A 83 -6.17 -3.91 8.23
C GLY A 83 -7.27 -4.53 9.08
N LYS A 84 -8.27 -3.72 9.43
CA LYS A 84 -9.50 -4.15 10.12
C LYS A 84 -10.70 -4.09 9.17
N ASN A 85 -11.74 -4.88 9.42
CA ASN A 85 -13.00 -4.86 8.65
C ASN A 85 -12.83 -4.96 7.11
N LEU A 86 -11.75 -5.60 6.66
CA LEU A 86 -11.46 -5.72 5.24
C LEU A 86 -12.43 -6.70 4.56
N ASP A 87 -13.08 -6.25 3.50
CA ASP A 87 -13.90 -7.10 2.63
C ASP A 87 -12.99 -7.78 1.59
N ALA A 88 -12.56 -8.99 1.92
CA ALA A 88 -11.69 -9.79 1.07
C ALA A 88 -12.28 -10.05 -0.32
N GLU A 89 -13.60 -10.24 -0.44
CA GLU A 89 -14.25 -10.54 -1.71
C GLU A 89 -14.22 -9.32 -2.64
N THR A 90 -14.51 -8.14 -2.10
CA THR A 90 -14.42 -6.88 -2.85
C THR A 90 -12.97 -6.58 -3.26
N LEU A 91 -12.01 -6.78 -2.36
CA LEU A 91 -10.58 -6.59 -2.65
C LEU A 91 -10.09 -7.55 -3.74
N GLU A 92 -10.47 -8.82 -3.66
CA GLU A 92 -10.08 -9.83 -4.64
C GLU A 92 -10.72 -9.56 -6.01
N LYS A 93 -12.02 -9.24 -6.07
CA LYS A 93 -12.71 -8.92 -7.32
C LYS A 93 -12.09 -7.71 -8.00
N GLY A 94 -11.84 -6.64 -7.24
CA GLY A 94 -11.26 -5.43 -7.79
C GLY A 94 -9.80 -5.61 -8.24
N PHE A 95 -9.03 -6.43 -7.52
CA PHE A 95 -7.70 -6.81 -7.96
C PHE A 95 -7.73 -7.62 -9.26
N LYS A 96 -8.59 -8.65 -9.34
CA LYS A 96 -8.76 -9.47 -10.55
C LYS A 96 -9.24 -8.67 -11.75
N ALA A 97 -10.07 -7.64 -11.54
CA ALA A 97 -10.51 -6.74 -12.61
C ALA A 97 -9.36 -5.93 -13.23
N CYS A 98 -8.21 -5.83 -12.56
CA CYS A 98 -7.01 -5.18 -13.08
C CYS A 98 -6.04 -6.16 -13.77
N LEU A 99 -6.27 -7.46 -13.67
CA LEU A 99 -5.49 -8.47 -14.37
C LEU A 99 -6.04 -8.56 -15.80
N LEU A 100 -5.18 -8.23 -16.77
CA LEU A 100 -5.48 -8.42 -18.20
C LEU A 100 -5.56 -9.91 -18.55
#